data_AF-A0A958RAW6-F1
#
_entry.id   AF-A0A958RAW6-F1
#
_cell.length_a   1.000
_cell.length_b   1.000
_cell.length_c   1.000
_cell.angle_alpha   90.00
_cell.angle_beta   90.00
_cell.angle_gamma   90.00
#
_symmetry.space_group_name_H-M   'P 1'
#
loop_
_entity.id
_entity.type
_entity.pdbx_description
1 polymer ?
#
loop_
_entity_poly.entity_id
_entity_poly.type
_entity_poly.pdbx_seq_one_letter_code
_entity_poly.pdbx_strand_id
1 'polypeptide(L)' 'DAPLVISKVNSSCGCTVPSWTQNPVAPGTSGKIEVKYDTNRVGPIRKTITVSSNAETPNVALKIKGEVLPDGGTE' A
#
# COMPACT_ATOMS: atom_id res chain seq x y z
N ASP A 1 7.93 24.60 4.76
CA ASP A 1 7.48 23.20 4.71
C ASP A 1 6.28 22.97 5.61
N ALA A 2 5.31 22.19 5.14
CA ALA A 2 4.16 21.74 5.91
C ALA A 2 4.23 20.22 6.09
N PRO A 3 3.68 19.66 7.17
CA PRO A 3 3.66 18.21 7.34
C PRO A 3 2.75 17.57 6.28
N LEU A 4 3.17 16.40 5.79
CA LEU A 4 2.40 15.60 4.85
C LEU A 4 1.29 14.86 5.61
N VAL A 5 0.05 15.08 5.19
CA VAL A 5 -1.14 14.45 5.76
C VAL A 5 -1.74 13.50 4.72
N ILE A 6 -1.78 12.21 5.06
CA ILE A 6 -2.43 11.18 4.23
C ILE A 6 -3.91 11.15 4.59
N SER A 7 -4.77 11.56 3.66
CA SER A 7 -6.21 11.64 3.87
C SER A 7 -6.92 10.31 3.56
N LYS A 8 -6.41 9.54 2.59
CA LYS A 8 -7.03 8.29 2.18
C LYS A 8 -6.00 7.34 1.58
N VAL A 9 -6.12 6.06 1.90
CA VAL A 9 -5.41 4.99 1.19
C VAL A 9 -6.45 3.99 0.70
N ASN A 10 -6.49 3.76 -0.61
CA ASN A 10 -7.45 2.85 -1.23
C ASN A 10 -6.74 1.81 -2.09
N SER A 11 -7.21 0.56 -2.02
CA SER A 11 -6.70 -0.54 -2.83
C SER A 11 -7.71 -0.97 -3.89
N SER A 12 -7.23 -1.35 -5.08
CA SER A 12 -8.06 -1.74 -6.21
C SER A 12 -8.87 -3.05 -6.06
N CYS A 13 -8.61 -3.87 -5.03
CA CYS A 13 -9.46 -5.02 -4.70
C CYS A 13 -9.60 -5.16 -3.18
N GLY A 14 -10.79 -5.50 -2.69
CA GLY A 14 -11.13 -5.61 -1.26
C GLY A 14 -10.41 -6.70 -0.46
N CYS A 15 -9.32 -7.26 -0.99
CA CYS A 15 -8.46 -8.24 -0.33
C CYS A 15 -7.21 -7.57 0.29
N THR A 16 -7.06 -6.24 0.12
CA THR A 16 -5.96 -5.48 0.68
C THR A 16 -6.47 -4.50 1.72
N VAL A 17 -6.08 -4.67 2.99
CA VAL A 17 -6.40 -3.73 4.06
C VAL A 17 -5.20 -2.81 4.25
N PRO A 18 -5.26 -1.55 3.79
CA PRO A 18 -4.21 -0.59 4.08
C PRO A 18 -4.35 -0.10 5.53
N SER A 19 -3.27 -0.21 6.30
CA SER A 19 -3.08 0.52 7.54
C SER A 19 -1.99 1.57 7.31
N TRP A 20 -2.15 2.78 7.81
CA TRP A 20 -1.14 3.83 7.63
C TRP A 20 -1.04 4.72 8.85
N THR A 21 0.10 5.41 8.97
CA THR A 21 0.29 6.44 10.00
C THR A 21 -0.71 7.58 9.78
N GLN A 22 -1.69 7.72 10.67
CA GLN A 22 -2.67 8.82 10.61
C GLN A 22 -2.10 10.14 11.13
N ASN A 23 -0.95 10.10 11.81
CA ASN A 23 -0.25 11.29 12.23
C ASN A 23 0.41 11.98 11.02
N PRO A 24 0.39 13.32 10.97
CA PRO A 24 1.11 14.07 9.93
C PRO A 24 2.60 13.71 9.92
N VAL A 25 3.16 13.45 8.74
CA VAL A 25 4.58 13.13 8.54
C VAL A 25 5.34 14.45 8.42
N ALA A 26 6.25 14.71 9.35
CA ALA A 26 7.04 15.93 9.35
C ALA A 26 8.03 15.95 8.16
N PRO A 27 8.41 17.15 7.66
CA PRO A 27 9.40 17.27 6.59
C PRO A 27 10.71 16.55 6.95
N GLY A 28 11.28 15.78 6.02
CA GLY A 28 12.50 15.00 6.23
C GLY A 28 12.31 13.70 7.01
N THR A 29 11.09 13.39 7.47
CA THR A 29 10.78 12.11 8.13
C THR A 29 10.03 11.16 7.19
N SER A 30 9.89 9.90 7.60
CA SER A 30 9.19 8.87 6.83
C SER A 30 7.97 8.34 7.59
N GLY A 31 6.86 8.15 6.88
CA GLY A 31 5.69 7.42 7.37
C GLY A 31 5.69 5.96 6.90
N LYS A 32 4.81 5.13 7.48
CA LYS A 32 4.64 3.73 7.08
C LYS A 32 3.22 3.48 6.57
N ILE A 33 3.11 2.81 5.43
CA ILE A 33 1.87 2.23 4.91
C ILE A 33 2.06 0.72 4.93
N GLU A 34 1.25 0.03 5.72
CA GLU A 34 1.22 -1.41 5.84
C GLU A 34 0.07 -1.98 5.03
N VAL A 35 0.40 -3.00 4.24
CA VAL A 35 -0.47 -3.53 3.20
C VAL A 35 -0.55 -5.03 3.42
N LYS A 36 -1.70 -5.52 3.89
CA LYS A 36 -1.93 -6.96 4.01
C LYS A 36 -2.56 -7.49 2.74
N TYR A 37 -1.98 -8.52 2.14
CA TYR A 37 -2.51 -9.19 0.95
C TYR A 37 -2.83 -10.66 1.27
N ASP A 38 -3.88 -11.19 0.64
CA ASP A 38 -4.24 -12.60 0.77
C ASP A 38 -3.54 -13.45 -0.31
N THR A 39 -2.62 -14.32 0.13
CA THR A 39 -1.85 -15.23 -0.71
C THR A 39 -2.54 -16.56 -0.98
N ASN A 40 -3.81 -16.75 -0.62
CA ASN A 40 -4.57 -17.95 -0.96
C ASN A 40 -4.75 -18.15 -2.48
N ARG A 41 -4.43 -17.15 -3.30
CA ARG A 41 -4.51 -17.20 -4.76
C ARG A 41 -3.10 -17.23 -5.35
N VAL A 42 -2.67 -18.43 -5.72
CA VAL A 42 -1.43 -18.70 -6.45
C VAL A 42 -1.46 -18.02 -7.83
N GLY A 43 -0.31 -17.53 -8.27
CA GLY A 43 -0.10 -16.90 -9.57
C GLY A 43 0.25 -15.42 -9.51
N PRO A 44 0.26 -14.73 -10.66
CA PRO A 44 0.76 -13.36 -10.76
C PRO A 44 -0.14 -12.37 -10.02
N ILE A 45 0.48 -11.52 -9.20
CA ILE A 45 -0.19 -10.43 -8.49
C ILE A 45 0.13 -9.09 -9.14
N ARG A 46 -0.92 -8.29 -9.37
CA ARG A 46 -0.84 -6.89 -9.80
C ARG A 46 -1.87 -6.10 -9.01
N LYS A 47 -1.42 -5.39 -7.98
CA LYS A 47 -2.28 -4.54 -7.14
C LYS A 47 -1.85 -3.09 -7.26
N THR A 48 -2.83 -2.20 -7.20
CA THR A 48 -2.57 -0.76 -7.15
C THR A 48 -3.16 -0.20 -5.88
N ILE A 49 -2.36 0.57 -5.15
CA ILE A 49 -2.76 1.31 -3.96
C ILE A 49 -2.64 2.78 -4.27
N THR A 50 -3.76 3.49 -4.18
CA THR A 50 -3.82 4.92 -4.37
C THR A 50 -3.76 5.60 -3.01
N VAL A 51 -2.75 6.44 -2.82
CA VAL A 51 -2.54 7.25 -1.63
C VAL A 51 -2.94 8.68 -1.96
N SER A 52 -3.90 9.22 -1.22
CA SER A 52 -4.33 10.61 -1.32
C SER A 52 -3.76 11.42 -0.16
N SER A 53 -3.22 12.61 -0.43
CA SER A 53 -2.58 13.47 0.56
C SER A 53 -2.69 14.97 0.21
N ASN A 54 -2.21 15.83 1.10
CA ASN A 54 -2.07 17.28 0.89
C ASN A 54 -0.80 17.70 0.14
N ALA A 55 -0.05 16.75 -0.46
CA ALA A 55 1.11 17.05 -1.29
C ALA A 55 0.72 17.73 -2.61
N GLU A 56 1.71 18.35 -3.28
CA GLU A 56 1.54 18.92 -4.62
C GLU A 56 1.03 17.89 -5.64
N THR A 57 1.47 16.64 -5.50
CA THR A 57 0.85 15.50 -6.18
C THR A 57 -0.15 14.85 -5.21
N PRO A 58 -1.44 15.21 -5.26
CA PRO A 58 -2.40 14.79 -4.24
C PRO A 58 -2.65 13.29 -4.27
N ASN A 59 -2.52 12.64 -5.43
CA ASN A 59 -2.78 11.20 -5.61
C ASN A 59 -1.54 10.50 -6.15
N VAL A 60 -1.01 9.55 -5.38
CA VAL A 60 0.13 8.71 -5.75
C VAL A 60 -0.32 7.26 -5.86
N ALA A 61 -0.04 6.62 -6.99
CA ALA A 61 -0.38 5.22 -7.23
C ALA A 61 0.84 4.31 -7.02
N LEU A 62 0.80 3.51 -5.96
CA LEU A 62 1.79 2.48 -5.64
C LEU A 62 1.38 1.16 -6.31
N LYS A 63 2.23 0.64 -7.20
CA LYS A 63 1.97 -0.61 -7.93
C LYS A 63 2.76 -1.76 -7.29
N ILE A 64 2.05 -2.76 -6.81
CA ILE A 64 2.60 -3.99 -6.26
C ILE A 64 2.51 -5.06 -7.34
N LYS A 65 3.66 -5.62 -7.72
CA LYS A 65 3.76 -6.74 -8.65
C LYS A 65 4.54 -7.87 -8.01
N GLY A 66 4.16 -9.09 -8.32
CA GLY A 66 4.84 -10.29 -7.83
C GLY A 66 4.14 -11.54 -8.34
N GLU A 67 4.49 -12.67 -7.75
CA GLU A 67 3.88 -13.96 -8.04
C GLU A 67 3.75 -14.71 -6.71
N VAL A 68 2.54 -15.17 -6.42
CA VAL A 68 2.30 -16.08 -5.30
C VAL A 68 2.66 -17.46 -5.78
N LEU A 69 3.67 -18.06 -5.16
CA LEU A 69 4.01 -19.45 -5.39
C LEU A 69 3.02 -20.34 -4.62
N PRO A 70 2.69 -21.53 -5.13
CA PRO A 70 2.00 -22.51 -4.31
C PRO A 70 2.84 -22.79 -3.07
N ASP A 71 2.18 -23.02 -1.92
CA ASP A 71 2.87 -23.53 -0.73
C ASP A 71 3.45 -24.90 -1.10
N GLY A 72 4.72 -24.88 -1.48
CA GLY A 72 5.49 -26.08 -1.73
C GLY A 72 5.67 -26.78 -0.40
N GLY A 73 4.76 -27.69 -0.07
CA GLY A 73 5.11 -28.88 0.68
C GLY A 73 6.16 -29.65 -0.11
N THR A 74 7.41 -29.22 0.02
CA THR A 74 8.58 -30.08 -0.05
C THR A 74 8.97 -30.23 1.42
N GLU A 75 8.71 -31.34 2.10
CA GLU A 75 8.77 -32.75 1.69
C GLU A 75 7.54 -33.56 2.14
#